data_AF-A0A5C8WN93-F1
#
_entry.id   AF-A0A5C8WN93-F1
#
_cell.length_a   1.000
_cell.length_b   1.000
_cell.length_c   1.000
_cell.angle_alpha   90.00
_cell.angle_beta   90.00
_cell.angle_gamma   90.00
#
_symmetry.space_group_name_H-M   'P 1'
#
loop_
_entity.id
_entity.type
_entity.pdbx_description
1 polymer ?
#
loop_
_entity_poly.entity_id
_entity_poly.type
_entity_poly.pdbx_seq_one_letter_code
_entity_poly.pdbx_strand_id
1 'polypeptide(L)'
;MRALLVGLILALPAPALADECGDLIDKVAKETAASPGNRSTDFANFSAGDGTTLTLSCGGPQLSSVGAQFRGEAPPDGYYALFGKAGHAVTGIGANVIEAAAHKAREAASRLRHSNVDAGGARITCSVSGTDKGPLTMCAVIEHSDRS
;
A
#
# COMPACT_ATOMS: atom_id res chain seq x y z
N MET A 1 36.55 50.68 -28.58
CA MET A 1 35.28 50.36 -27.90
C MET A 1 35.15 48.84 -27.86
N ARG A 2 35.29 48.22 -26.67
CA ARG A 2 35.15 46.77 -26.46
C ARG A 2 33.73 46.51 -25.99
N ALA A 3 32.90 45.88 -26.81
CA ALA A 3 31.54 45.53 -26.45
C ALA A 3 31.56 44.29 -25.54
N LEU A 4 31.09 44.44 -24.30
CA LEU A 4 30.80 43.35 -23.37
C LEU A 4 29.44 42.75 -23.73
N LEU A 5 29.43 41.58 -24.37
CA LEU A 5 28.23 40.74 -24.47
C LEU A 5 28.06 40.02 -23.13
N VAL A 6 27.14 40.52 -22.30
CA VAL A 6 26.63 39.83 -21.12
C VAL A 6 25.59 38.82 -21.61
N GLY A 7 25.97 37.54 -21.66
CA GLY A 7 25.07 36.43 -21.94
C GLY A 7 24.19 36.15 -20.73
N LEU A 8 22.90 36.49 -20.84
CA LEU A 8 21.87 36.17 -19.84
C LEU A 8 21.51 34.69 -19.96
N ILE A 9 22.09 33.84 -19.10
CA ILE A 9 21.73 32.43 -18.98
C ILE A 9 20.37 32.36 -18.27
N LEU A 10 19.31 32.10 -19.02
CA LEU A 10 17.98 31.79 -18.50
C LEU A 10 18.02 30.40 -17.85
N ALA A 11 18.13 30.35 -16.53
CA ALA A 11 17.87 29.15 -15.75
C ALA A 11 16.36 28.85 -15.81
N LEU A 12 15.96 27.98 -16.73
CA LEU A 12 14.62 27.40 -16.74
C LEU A 12 14.47 26.52 -15.49
N PRO A 13 13.46 26.72 -14.64
CA PRO A 13 13.19 25.80 -13.55
C PRO A 13 12.78 24.46 -14.17
N ALA A 14 13.60 23.43 -13.98
CA ALA A 14 13.19 22.07 -14.30
C ALA A 14 11.94 21.74 -13.48
N PRO A 15 10.92 21.09 -14.07
CA PRO A 15 9.80 20.60 -13.28
C PRO A 15 10.37 19.64 -12.24
N ALA A 16 10.20 19.95 -10.96
CA ALA A 16 10.35 18.96 -9.92
C ALA A 16 9.36 17.85 -10.25
N LEU A 17 9.85 16.70 -10.72
CA LEU A 17 9.02 15.51 -10.89
C LEU A 17 8.37 15.27 -9.53
N ALA A 18 7.04 15.31 -9.48
CA ALA A 18 6.31 14.98 -8.27
C ALA A 18 6.69 13.53 -7.91
N ASP A 19 7.26 13.34 -6.72
CA ASP A 19 7.55 12.01 -6.20
C ASP A 19 6.23 11.41 -5.71
N GLU A 20 5.37 11.00 -6.66
CA GLU A 20 4.04 10.47 -6.37
C GLU A 20 4.09 9.25 -5.44
N CYS A 21 5.17 8.45 -5.52
CA CYS A 21 5.37 7.35 -4.60
C CYS A 21 5.80 7.83 -3.22
N GLY A 22 6.70 8.82 -3.13
CA GLY A 22 7.05 9.48 -1.88
C GLY A 22 5.82 10.04 -1.14
N ASP A 23 4.95 10.75 -1.86
CA ASP A 23 3.70 11.30 -1.31
C ASP A 23 2.78 10.18 -0.79
N LEU A 24 2.69 9.07 -1.53
CA LEU A 24 1.87 7.92 -1.12
C LEU A 24 2.47 7.19 0.10
N ILE A 25 3.80 7.07 0.16
CA ILE A 25 4.53 6.53 1.32
C ILE A 25 4.24 7.37 2.55
N ASP A 26 4.35 8.70 2.45
CA ASP A 26 4.11 9.62 3.55
C ASP A 26 2.64 9.56 4.01
N LYS A 27 1.70 9.45 3.07
CA LYS A 27 0.28 9.27 3.36
C LYS A 27 0.01 7.98 4.12
N VAL A 28 0.57 6.85 3.66
CA VAL A 28 0.43 5.56 4.35
C VAL A 28 1.06 5.62 5.75
N ALA A 29 2.27 6.16 5.89
CA ALA A 29 2.93 6.29 7.18
C ALA A 29 2.11 7.14 8.16
N LYS A 30 1.57 8.27 7.70
CA LYS A 30 0.73 9.16 8.51
C LYS A 30 -0.56 8.48 8.97
N GLU A 31 -1.28 7.81 8.05
CA GLU A 31 -2.58 7.21 8.35
C GLU A 31 -2.46 5.98 9.26
N THR A 32 -1.36 5.25 9.15
CA THR A 32 -1.14 3.98 9.85
C THR A 32 -0.26 4.10 11.09
N ALA A 33 0.50 5.19 11.23
CA ALA A 33 1.61 5.33 12.17
C ALA A 33 2.69 4.22 12.03
N ALA A 34 2.72 3.51 10.89
CA ALA A 34 3.72 2.48 10.62
C ALA A 34 5.04 3.14 10.22
N SER A 35 6.15 2.56 10.68
CA SER A 35 7.49 3.06 10.38
C SER A 35 7.92 2.59 8.99
N PRO A 36 8.24 3.49 8.05
CA PRO A 36 8.76 3.09 6.75
C PRO A 36 10.13 2.42 6.91
N GLY A 37 10.36 1.35 6.15
CA GLY A 37 11.64 0.66 6.08
C GLY A 37 12.29 0.83 4.71
N ASN A 38 12.55 -0.29 4.02
CA ASN A 38 13.15 -0.25 2.68
C ASN A 38 12.15 0.36 1.68
N ARG A 39 12.67 1.24 0.81
CA ARG A 39 11.92 1.84 -0.28
C ARG A 39 12.74 1.86 -1.57
N SER A 40 12.05 1.81 -2.70
CA SER A 40 12.54 2.06 -4.06
C SER A 40 11.67 3.13 -4.72
N THR A 41 11.83 3.34 -6.02
CA THR A 41 11.04 4.29 -6.80
C THR A 41 9.57 3.90 -6.97
N ASP A 42 9.22 2.64 -6.70
CA ASP A 42 7.92 2.04 -7.01
C ASP A 42 7.35 1.21 -5.84
N PHE A 43 8.04 1.17 -4.70
CA PHE A 43 7.69 0.31 -3.59
C PHE A 43 8.21 0.83 -2.25
N ALA A 44 7.48 0.54 -1.17
CA ALA A 44 7.98 0.66 0.20
C ALA A 44 7.43 -0.42 1.13
N ASN A 45 8.22 -0.83 2.11
CA ASN A 45 7.73 -1.62 3.25
C ASN A 45 7.56 -0.74 4.49
N PHE A 46 6.68 -1.18 5.38
CA PHE A 46 6.47 -0.55 6.68
C PHE A 46 6.42 -1.62 7.76
N SER A 47 6.97 -1.31 8.93
CA SER A 47 6.79 -2.09 10.15
C SER A 47 5.72 -1.46 11.01
N ALA A 48 4.71 -2.24 11.41
CA ALA A 48 3.56 -1.75 12.17
C ALA A 48 3.45 -2.36 13.57
N GLY A 49 4.50 -3.04 14.04
CA GLY A 49 4.46 -3.78 15.31
C GLY A 49 3.73 -5.12 15.20
N ASP A 50 3.73 -5.91 16.29
CA ASP A 50 2.97 -7.15 16.44
C ASP A 50 3.13 -8.17 15.30
N GLY A 51 4.33 -8.25 14.72
CA GLY A 51 4.61 -9.16 13.60
C GLY A 51 3.89 -8.80 12.30
N THR A 52 3.34 -7.58 12.20
CA THR A 52 2.69 -7.05 11.01
C THR A 52 3.62 -6.19 10.19
N THR A 53 3.68 -6.46 8.89
CA THR A 53 4.38 -5.63 7.91
C THR A 53 3.44 -5.19 6.80
N LEU A 54 3.55 -3.94 6.37
CA LEU A 54 2.86 -3.44 5.18
C LEU A 54 3.82 -3.40 3.99
N THR A 55 3.25 -3.48 2.80
CA THR A 55 3.96 -3.50 1.51
C THR A 55 3.14 -2.64 0.57
N LEU A 56 3.63 -1.43 0.26
CA LEU A 56 3.01 -0.51 -0.68
C LEU A 56 3.68 -0.68 -2.04
N SER A 57 2.91 -0.96 -3.08
CA SER A 57 3.35 -0.85 -4.46
C SER A 57 2.74 0.41 -5.06
N CYS A 58 3.60 1.33 -5.48
CA CYS A 58 3.23 2.58 -6.14
C CYS A 58 3.12 2.28 -7.64
N GLY A 59 1.89 2.24 -8.16
CA GLY A 59 1.65 1.85 -9.57
C GLY A 59 2.09 2.90 -10.60
N GLY A 60 2.40 4.13 -10.20
CA GLY A 60 2.59 5.25 -11.14
C GLY A 60 1.37 5.37 -12.08
N PRO A 61 1.50 5.18 -13.40
CA PRO A 61 0.35 5.13 -14.32
C PRO A 61 -0.53 3.85 -14.21
N GLN A 62 -0.13 2.88 -13.37
CA GLN A 62 -0.88 1.69 -12.99
C GLN A 62 -1.57 1.89 -11.63
N LEU A 63 -2.37 0.91 -11.22
CA LEU A 63 -3.07 0.95 -9.93
C LEU A 63 -2.09 0.72 -8.78
N SER A 64 -2.13 1.61 -7.79
CA SER A 64 -1.38 1.39 -6.55
C SER A 64 -2.07 0.33 -5.69
N SER A 65 -1.30 -0.35 -4.86
CA SER A 65 -1.82 -1.38 -3.97
C SER A 65 -1.07 -1.40 -2.66
N VAL A 66 -1.75 -1.86 -1.61
CA VAL A 66 -1.09 -2.13 -0.34
C VAL A 66 -1.46 -3.51 0.16
N GLY A 67 -0.44 -4.22 0.63
CA GLY A 67 -0.56 -5.51 1.29
C GLY A 67 -0.20 -5.41 2.77
N ALA A 68 -0.84 -6.23 3.58
CA ALA A 68 -0.48 -6.47 4.97
C ALA A 68 -0.14 -7.95 5.16
N GLN A 69 0.96 -8.24 5.85
CA GLN A 69 1.38 -9.58 6.21
C GLN A 69 1.44 -9.69 7.73
N PHE A 70 0.89 -10.78 8.28
CA PHE A 70 0.94 -11.12 9.70
C PHE A 70 1.47 -12.54 9.89
N ARG A 71 2.44 -12.70 10.79
CA ARG A 71 2.96 -14.00 11.22
C ARG A 71 2.29 -14.45 12.51
N GLY A 72 1.60 -15.57 12.46
CA GLY A 72 0.82 -16.11 13.58
C GLY A 72 -0.47 -16.77 13.12
N GLU A 73 -1.09 -17.53 14.02
CA GLU A 73 -2.24 -18.40 13.70
C GLU A 73 -3.48 -17.64 13.23
N ALA A 74 -3.80 -16.53 13.88
CA ALA A 74 -4.87 -15.63 13.50
C ALA A 74 -4.42 -14.16 13.69
N PRO A 75 -4.59 -13.29 12.67
CA PRO A 75 -4.32 -11.87 12.84
C PRO A 75 -5.28 -11.25 13.88
N PRO A 76 -4.79 -10.38 14.77
CA PRO A 76 -5.64 -9.64 15.69
C PRO A 76 -6.47 -8.58 14.96
N ASP A 77 -7.50 -8.03 15.59
CA ASP A 77 -8.34 -6.97 14.98
C ASP A 77 -7.50 -5.73 14.59
N GLY A 78 -6.43 -5.44 15.34
CA GLY A 78 -5.48 -4.38 15.02
C GLY A 78 -4.82 -4.54 13.64
N TYR A 79 -4.63 -5.77 13.16
CA TYR A 79 -4.13 -6.04 11.80
C TYR A 79 -5.11 -5.56 10.74
N TYR A 80 -6.41 -5.85 10.90
CA TYR A 80 -7.43 -5.49 9.93
C TYR A 80 -7.71 -3.98 9.95
N ALA A 81 -7.72 -3.36 11.13
CA ALA A 81 -7.84 -1.91 11.27
C ALA A 81 -6.65 -1.16 10.62
N LEU A 82 -5.42 -1.66 10.83
CA LEU A 82 -4.22 -1.14 10.17
C LEU A 82 -4.32 -1.29 8.64
N PHE A 83 -4.69 -2.48 8.17
CA PHE A 83 -4.85 -2.75 6.74
C PHE A 83 -5.93 -1.89 6.11
N GLY A 84 -7.05 -1.66 6.81
CA GLY A 84 -8.11 -0.76 6.39
C GLY A 84 -7.62 0.68 6.22
N LYS A 85 -6.85 1.20 7.18
CA LYS A 85 -6.22 2.53 7.12
C LYS A 85 -5.24 2.66 5.97
N ALA A 86 -4.36 1.67 5.79
CA ALA A 86 -3.41 1.65 4.69
C ALA A 86 -4.14 1.61 3.34
N GLY A 87 -5.16 0.77 3.22
CA GLY A 87 -6.00 0.68 2.03
C GLY A 87 -6.75 1.97 1.73
N HIS A 88 -7.24 2.67 2.76
CA HIS A 88 -7.86 3.99 2.61
C HIS A 88 -6.86 5.01 2.07
N ALA A 89 -5.63 5.01 2.59
CA ALA A 89 -4.58 5.89 2.11
C ALA A 89 -4.31 5.69 0.60
N VAL A 90 -4.34 4.46 0.11
CA VAL A 90 -4.10 4.15 -1.30
C VAL A 90 -5.32 4.39 -2.19
N THR A 91 -6.50 3.94 -1.78
CA THR A 91 -7.68 3.84 -2.65
C THR A 91 -8.75 4.91 -2.40
N GLY A 92 -8.66 5.64 -1.30
CA GLY A 92 -9.70 6.57 -0.83
C GLY A 92 -10.97 5.90 -0.28
N ILE A 93 -11.13 4.57 -0.43
CA ILE A 93 -12.27 3.81 0.11
C ILE A 93 -12.26 3.88 1.64
N GLY A 94 -13.43 3.96 2.27
CA GLY A 94 -13.55 4.01 3.73
C GLY A 94 -12.82 2.85 4.41
N ALA A 95 -11.96 3.15 5.38
CA ALA A 95 -11.11 2.15 6.05
C ALA A 95 -11.92 0.98 6.64
N ASN A 96 -13.09 1.26 7.20
CA ASN A 96 -14.02 0.27 7.75
C ASN A 96 -14.61 -0.67 6.69
N VAL A 97 -14.77 -0.21 5.45
CA VAL A 97 -15.23 -1.03 4.33
C VAL A 97 -14.15 -2.04 3.94
N ILE A 98 -12.90 -1.59 3.85
CA ILE A 98 -11.74 -2.43 3.56
C ILE A 98 -11.51 -3.44 4.68
N GLU A 99 -11.58 -2.99 5.94
CA GLU A 99 -11.44 -3.84 7.13
C GLU A 99 -12.48 -4.98 7.13
N ALA A 100 -13.77 -4.65 6.94
CA ALA A 100 -14.83 -5.65 6.89
C ALA A 100 -14.67 -6.62 5.70
N ALA A 101 -14.22 -6.14 4.55
CA ALA A 101 -13.92 -6.99 3.40
C ALA A 101 -12.72 -7.92 3.67
N ALA A 102 -11.69 -7.43 4.36
CA ALA A 102 -10.52 -8.20 4.75
C ALA A 102 -10.86 -9.31 5.75
N HIS A 103 -11.72 -9.05 6.74
CA HIS A 103 -12.24 -10.09 7.63
C HIS A 103 -12.92 -11.21 6.85
N LYS A 104 -13.86 -10.86 5.95
CA LYS A 104 -14.57 -11.84 5.11
C LYS A 104 -13.61 -12.63 4.22
N ALA A 105 -12.68 -11.93 3.56
CA ALA A 105 -11.70 -12.55 2.67
C ALA A 105 -10.78 -13.51 3.44
N ARG A 106 -10.28 -13.11 4.61
CA ARG A 106 -9.43 -13.98 5.45
C ARG A 106 -10.22 -15.18 5.97
N GLU A 107 -11.43 -14.98 6.45
CA GLU A 107 -12.28 -16.07 6.95
C GLU A 107 -12.50 -17.13 5.87
N ALA A 108 -12.81 -16.73 4.64
CA ALA A 108 -12.90 -17.64 3.51
C ALA A 108 -11.55 -18.28 3.14
N ALA A 109 -10.46 -17.50 3.13
CA ALA A 109 -9.12 -17.99 2.85
C ALA A 109 -8.63 -19.01 3.88
N SER A 110 -9.12 -18.99 5.11
CA SER A 110 -8.82 -20.01 6.12
C SER A 110 -9.29 -21.42 5.72
N ARG A 111 -10.30 -21.50 4.85
CA ARG A 111 -10.86 -22.75 4.31
C ARG A 111 -10.30 -23.08 2.92
N LEU A 112 -10.04 -22.05 2.11
CA LEU A 112 -9.70 -22.16 0.68
C LEU A 112 -8.22 -21.89 0.38
N ARG A 113 -7.40 -21.57 1.38
CA ARG A 113 -6.01 -21.05 1.30
C ARG A 113 -5.89 -19.65 0.68
N HIS A 114 -6.83 -19.26 -0.16
CA HIS A 114 -6.91 -17.97 -0.84
C HIS A 114 -8.38 -17.59 -1.05
N SER A 115 -8.68 -16.30 -1.00
CA SER A 115 -10.01 -15.76 -1.28
C SER A 115 -9.90 -14.31 -1.71
N ASN A 116 -10.96 -13.81 -2.34
CA ASN A 116 -11.12 -12.39 -2.64
C ASN A 116 -12.55 -11.91 -2.32
N VAL A 117 -12.68 -10.60 -2.09
CA VAL A 117 -13.93 -9.88 -1.88
C VAL A 117 -13.81 -8.54 -2.61
N ASP A 118 -14.73 -8.25 -3.50
CA ASP A 118 -14.84 -6.93 -4.13
C ASP A 118 -15.65 -6.00 -3.20
N ALA A 119 -15.11 -4.81 -2.90
CA ALA A 119 -15.75 -3.83 -2.03
C ALA A 119 -15.30 -2.41 -2.37
N GLY A 120 -16.26 -1.48 -2.46
CA GLY A 120 -15.96 -0.05 -2.66
C GLY A 120 -15.25 0.29 -3.99
N GLY A 121 -15.29 -0.60 -4.99
CA GLY A 121 -14.53 -0.43 -6.24
C GLY A 121 -13.08 -0.92 -6.17
N ALA A 122 -12.69 -1.62 -5.10
CA ALA A 122 -11.41 -2.32 -5.01
C ALA A 122 -11.60 -3.83 -4.80
N ARG A 123 -10.55 -4.59 -5.10
CA ARG A 123 -10.48 -6.02 -4.81
C ARG A 123 -9.60 -6.23 -3.58
N ILE A 124 -10.17 -6.84 -2.55
CA ILE A 124 -9.45 -7.29 -1.36
C ILE A 124 -9.18 -8.77 -1.54
N THR A 125 -7.91 -9.15 -1.54
CA THR A 125 -7.47 -10.55 -1.59
C THR A 125 -6.87 -10.91 -0.25
N CYS A 126 -7.06 -12.15 0.20
CA CYS A 126 -6.36 -12.70 1.35
C CYS A 126 -5.92 -14.14 1.07
N SER A 127 -4.79 -14.52 1.65
CA SER A 127 -4.29 -15.88 1.67
C SER A 127 -3.86 -16.28 3.07
N VAL A 128 -4.06 -17.54 3.40
CA VAL A 128 -3.62 -18.16 4.66
C VAL A 128 -2.78 -19.38 4.30
N SER A 129 -1.55 -19.41 4.76
CA SER A 129 -0.61 -20.51 4.52
C SER A 129 0.07 -20.96 5.81
N GLY A 130 0.43 -22.24 5.87
CA GLY A 130 1.38 -22.76 6.85
C GLY A 130 2.72 -22.96 6.16
N THR A 131 3.77 -22.38 6.71
CA THR A 131 5.16 -22.61 6.25
C THR A 131 5.98 -23.19 7.40
N ASP A 132 7.19 -23.65 7.12
CA ASP A 132 8.14 -24.07 8.17
C ASP A 132 8.45 -22.94 9.17
N LYS A 133 8.20 -21.69 8.77
CA LYS A 133 8.34 -20.48 9.60
C LYS A 133 7.05 -20.11 10.35
N GLY A 134 6.06 -21.01 10.36
CA GLY A 134 4.77 -20.84 11.02
C GLY A 134 3.63 -20.37 10.10
N PRO A 135 2.44 -20.18 10.67
CA PRO A 135 1.27 -19.68 9.94
C PRO A 135 1.45 -18.24 9.49
N LEU A 136 0.95 -17.94 8.30
CA LEU A 136 1.07 -16.65 7.64
C LEU A 136 -0.29 -16.25 7.08
N THR A 137 -0.71 -15.02 7.38
CA THR A 137 -1.82 -14.38 6.67
C THR A 137 -1.27 -13.22 5.85
N MET A 138 -1.69 -13.13 4.59
CA MET A 138 -1.39 -12.00 3.72
C MET A 138 -2.67 -11.50 3.08
N CYS A 139 -2.96 -10.22 3.23
CA CYS A 139 -4.06 -9.57 2.53
C CYS A 139 -3.52 -8.42 1.67
N ALA A 140 -4.17 -8.13 0.56
CA ALA A 140 -3.84 -7.02 -0.32
C ALA A 140 -5.11 -6.37 -0.88
N VAL A 141 -5.09 -5.05 -0.97
CA VAL A 141 -6.14 -4.26 -1.61
C VAL A 141 -5.55 -3.60 -2.84
N ILE A 142 -6.24 -3.78 -3.95
CA ILE A 142 -5.87 -3.25 -5.26
C ILE A 142 -7.11 -2.53 -5.77
N GLU A 143 -6.97 -1.30 -6.24
CA GLU A 143 -8.06 -0.62 -6.95
C GLU A 143 -8.53 -1.48 -8.12
N HIS A 144 -9.80 -1.39 -8.53
CA HIS A 144 -10.18 -1.87 -9.86
C HIS A 144 -9.75 -0.82 -10.89
N SER A 145 -9.19 -1.27 -12.03
CA SER A 145 -9.18 -0.42 -13.22
C SER A 145 -10.42 -0.75 -14.01
N ASP A 146 -11.20 0.27 -14.38
CA ASP A 146 -12.27 0.15 -15.37
C ASP A 146 -11.73 -0.15 -16.80
N ARG A 147 -10.48 -0.61 -16.93
CA ARG A 147 -9.83 -0.87 -18.20
C ARG A 147 -10.19 -2.29 -18.67
N SER A 148 -11.45 -2.44 -19.08
CA SER A 148 -11.94 -3.54 -19.93
C SER A 148 -12.04 -3.06 -21.38
#